data_AF-A0A7Y0DW25-F1
#
_entry.id   AF-A0A7Y0DW25-F1
#
_cell.length_a   1.000
_cell.length_b   1.000
_cell.length_c   1.000
_cell.angle_alpha   90.00
_cell.angle_beta   90.00
_cell.angle_gamma   90.00
#
_symmetry.space_group_name_H-M   'P 1'
#
loop_
_entity.id
_entity.type
_entity.pdbx_description
1 polymer ?
#
loop_
_entity_poly.entity_id
_entity_poly.type
_entity_poly.pdbx_seq_one_letter_code
_entity_poly.pdbx_strand_id
1 'polypeptide(L)'
;MYHSYLRGKQFELLAIRYVINKIVAGNLTPIIEPVRESSRDILKCIEILDENDSNYIIIANPKVGDLANNLLSREQLMDGISNTYPNSEFGIILTDTSTRTEVSTILGRYPNHPFSFIHFGQF
;
A
#
# COMPACT_ATOMS: atom_id res chain seq x y z
N MET A 1 17.20 -0.80 -8.68
CA MET A 1 16.16 -1.77 -9.08
C MET A 1 14.84 -1.02 -9.13
N TYR A 2 14.05 -1.13 -10.20
CA TYR A 2 12.77 -0.42 -10.33
C TYR A 2 11.65 -1.26 -9.70
N HIS A 3 10.96 -0.73 -8.70
CA HIS A 3 9.70 -1.31 -8.20
C HIS A 3 8.53 -0.62 -8.89
N SER A 4 7.50 -1.38 -9.26
CA SER A 4 6.28 -0.82 -9.84
C SER A 4 5.52 -0.04 -8.77
N TYR A 5 5.45 1.28 -8.92
CA TYR A 5 4.67 2.15 -8.05
C TYR A 5 3.33 2.50 -8.72
N LEU A 6 2.23 2.05 -8.13
CA LEU A 6 0.88 2.12 -8.70
C LEU A 6 -0.01 2.94 -7.79
N ARG A 7 -0.88 3.79 -8.35
CA ARG A 7 -1.79 4.65 -7.56
C ARG A 7 -3.07 3.94 -7.13
N GLY A 8 -3.09 2.61 -7.15
CA GLY A 8 -4.21 1.81 -6.67
C GLY A 8 -5.55 2.13 -7.36
N LYS A 9 -5.55 2.65 -8.59
CA LYS A 9 -6.79 2.87 -9.35
C LYS A 9 -7.27 1.56 -9.94
N GLN A 10 -8.56 1.48 -10.22
CA GLN A 10 -9.22 0.25 -10.69
C GLN A 10 -8.47 -0.47 -11.83
N PHE A 11 -8.05 0.23 -12.88
CA PHE A 11 -7.35 -0.41 -14.00
C PHE A 11 -5.92 -0.87 -13.66
N GLU A 12 -5.23 -0.18 -12.74
CA GLU A 12 -3.91 -0.62 -12.25
C GLU A 12 -4.05 -1.89 -11.40
N LEU A 13 -5.06 -1.94 -10.52
CA LEU A 13 -5.38 -3.10 -9.70
C LEU A 13 -5.84 -4.30 -10.56
N LEU A 14 -6.63 -4.04 -11.60
CA LEU A 14 -6.99 -5.07 -12.59
C LEU A 14 -5.76 -5.59 -13.33
N ALA A 15 -4.82 -4.72 -13.70
CA ALA A 15 -3.60 -5.12 -14.37
C ALA A 15 -2.74 -6.04 -13.48
N ILE A 16 -2.58 -5.71 -12.18
CA ILE A 16 -1.89 -6.58 -11.20
C ILE A 16 -2.52 -7.98 -11.20
N ARG A 17 -3.84 -8.05 -11.03
CA ARG A 17 -4.58 -9.33 -11.01
C ARG A 17 -4.41 -10.12 -12.31
N TYR A 18 -4.46 -9.43 -13.46
CA TYR A 18 -4.35 -10.06 -14.77
C TYR A 18 -2.96 -10.66 -15.02
N VAL A 19 -1.91 -10.09 -14.45
CA VAL A 19 -0.51 -10.52 -14.65
C VAL A 19 0.10 -11.20 -13.42
N ILE A 20 -0.70 -11.64 -12.46
CA ILE A 20 -0.24 -12.21 -11.19
C ILE A 20 0.83 -13.31 -11.36
N ASN A 21 0.63 -14.23 -12.30
CA ASN A 21 1.59 -15.29 -12.60
C ASN A 21 2.98 -14.75 -13.00
N LYS A 22 3.04 -13.61 -13.69
CA LYS A 22 4.30 -12.95 -14.06
C LYS A 22 4.95 -12.22 -12.88
N ILE A 23 4.12 -11.65 -12.00
CA ILE A 23 4.59 -10.99 -10.77
C ILE A 23 5.27 -12.01 -9.87
N VAL A 24 4.61 -13.15 -9.63
CA VAL A 24 5.15 -14.26 -8.83
C VAL A 24 6.40 -14.85 -9.47
N ALA A 25 6.36 -15.19 -10.77
CA ALA A 25 7.51 -15.76 -11.47
C ALA A 25 8.73 -14.82 -11.51
N GLY A 26 8.50 -13.51 -11.55
CA GLY A 26 9.55 -12.50 -11.52
C GLY A 26 9.97 -12.04 -10.12
N ASN A 27 9.35 -12.58 -9.05
CA ASN A 27 9.49 -12.12 -7.67
C ASN A 27 9.38 -10.59 -7.55
N LEU A 28 8.38 -10.01 -8.23
CA LEU A 28 8.15 -8.58 -8.27
C LEU A 28 7.32 -8.14 -7.07
N THR A 29 7.74 -7.07 -6.40
CA THR A 29 6.97 -6.46 -5.30
C THR A 29 6.29 -5.17 -5.78
N PRO A 30 4.99 -5.20 -6.16
CA PRO A 30 4.24 -3.99 -6.45
C PRO A 30 4.07 -3.14 -5.18
N ILE A 31 4.28 -1.84 -5.34
CA ILE A 31 3.99 -0.82 -4.33
C ILE A 31 2.70 -0.14 -4.74
N ILE A 32 1.67 -0.25 -3.90
CA ILE A 32 0.31 0.21 -4.18
C ILE A 32 -0.03 1.35 -3.24
N GLU A 33 -0.18 2.55 -3.78
CA GLU A 33 -0.70 3.70 -3.05
C GLU A 33 -2.21 3.78 -3.21
N PRO A 34 -3.02 3.55 -2.16
CA PRO A 34 -4.47 3.69 -2.26
C PRO A 34 -4.85 5.18 -2.34
N VAL A 35 -5.33 5.64 -3.51
CA VAL A 35 -5.73 7.05 -3.72
C VAL A 35 -7.24 7.27 -3.75
N ARG A 36 -8.05 6.20 -3.64
CA ARG A 36 -9.52 6.23 -3.70
C ARG A 36 -10.13 5.69 -2.41
N GLU A 37 -11.25 6.26 -1.97
CA GLU A 37 -11.97 5.80 -0.78
C GLU A 37 -12.63 4.42 -0.97
N SER A 38 -12.93 4.05 -2.22
CA SER A 38 -13.49 2.74 -2.53
C SER A 38 -12.50 1.62 -2.21
N SER A 39 -12.76 0.84 -1.17
CA SER A 39 -11.88 -0.24 -0.71
C SER A 39 -12.04 -1.55 -1.50
N ARG A 40 -13.17 -1.76 -2.18
CA ARG A 40 -13.50 -3.05 -2.83
C ARG A 40 -12.40 -3.56 -3.76
N ASP A 41 -11.95 -2.71 -4.70
CA ASP A 41 -11.00 -3.13 -5.73
C ASP A 41 -9.63 -3.44 -5.17
N ILE A 42 -9.17 -2.67 -4.16
CA ILE A 42 -7.86 -2.89 -3.54
C ILE A 42 -7.88 -4.13 -2.64
N LEU A 43 -8.95 -4.34 -1.87
CA LEU A 43 -9.10 -5.55 -1.05
C LEU A 43 -9.10 -6.80 -1.93
N LYS A 44 -9.82 -6.78 -3.07
CA LYS A 44 -9.79 -7.91 -4.01
C LYS A 44 -8.42 -8.10 -4.67
N CYS A 45 -7.65 -7.03 -4.85
CA CYS A 45 -6.29 -7.12 -5.35
C CYS A 45 -5.35 -7.77 -4.32
N ILE A 46 -5.44 -7.36 -3.05
CA ILE A 46 -4.66 -7.93 -1.95
C ILE A 46 -4.98 -9.42 -1.77
N GLU A 47 -6.27 -9.78 -1.77
CA GLU A 47 -6.71 -11.18 -1.69
C GLU A 47 -6.02 -12.06 -2.76
N ILE A 48 -5.98 -11.60 -4.02
CA ILE A 48 -5.32 -12.36 -5.09
C ILE A 48 -3.80 -12.40 -4.95
N LEU A 49 -3.19 -11.34 -4.43
CA LEU A 49 -1.75 -11.33 -4.15
C LEU A 49 -1.40 -12.34 -3.05
N ASP A 50 -2.18 -12.37 -1.97
CA ASP A 50 -2.04 -13.32 -0.86
C ASP A 50 -2.29 -14.77 -1.31
N GLU A 51 -3.37 -15.02 -2.07
CA GLU A 51 -3.70 -16.36 -2.61
C GLU A 51 -2.59 -16.95 -3.50
N ASN A 52 -1.70 -16.10 -4.02
CA ASN A 52 -0.58 -16.49 -4.89
C ASN A 52 0.79 -16.34 -4.21
N ASP A 53 0.83 -16.15 -2.89
CA ASP A 53 2.05 -15.96 -2.09
C ASP A 53 2.97 -14.84 -2.66
N SER A 54 2.37 -13.78 -3.23
CA SER A 54 3.09 -12.67 -3.82
C SER A 54 3.44 -11.61 -2.78
N ASN A 55 4.67 -11.10 -2.81
CA ASN A 55 5.04 -9.91 -2.04
C ASN A 55 4.30 -8.67 -2.58
N TYR A 56 3.92 -7.73 -1.71
CA TYR A 56 3.39 -6.41 -2.07
C TYR A 56 3.53 -5.44 -0.92
N ILE A 57 3.49 -4.14 -1.22
CA ILE A 57 3.55 -3.06 -0.22
C ILE A 57 2.35 -2.14 -0.41
N ILE A 58 1.59 -1.88 0.66
CA ILE A 58 0.47 -0.92 0.67
C ILE A 58 0.91 0.37 1.35
N ILE A 59 0.77 1.51 0.69
CA ILE A 59 1.10 2.81 1.30
C ILE A 59 0.08 3.18 2.38
N ALA A 60 0.55 3.34 3.61
CA ALA A 60 -0.27 3.72 4.77
C ALA A 60 -0.56 5.23 4.84
N ASN A 61 0.28 6.07 4.22
CA ASN A 61 0.12 7.53 4.17
C ASN A 61 0.13 8.06 2.72
N PRO A 62 -0.88 7.73 1.89
CA PRO A 62 -0.99 8.26 0.54
C PRO A 62 -0.85 9.79 0.54
N LYS A 63 -0.09 10.30 -0.42
CA LYS A 63 0.22 11.73 -0.57
C LYS A 63 -0.66 12.41 -1.63
N VAL A 64 -1.44 11.64 -2.39
CA VAL A 64 -2.38 12.17 -3.38
C VAL A 64 -3.74 11.47 -3.35
N GLY A 65 -4.72 12.09 -4.00
CA GLY A 65 -6.07 11.55 -4.16
C GLY A 65 -6.96 11.75 -2.95
N ASP A 66 -8.05 11.01 -2.91
CA ASP A 66 -9.14 11.20 -1.95
C ASP A 66 -8.66 10.85 -0.53
N LEU A 67 -7.92 9.74 -0.40
CA LEU A 67 -7.39 9.27 0.89
C LEU A 67 -6.24 10.10 1.46
N ALA A 68 -5.56 10.93 0.66
CA ALA A 68 -4.60 11.89 1.19
C ALA A 68 -5.29 13.01 1.98
N ASN A 69 -6.55 13.31 1.66
CA ASN A 69 -7.32 14.40 2.26
C ASN A 69 -8.37 13.91 3.28
N ASN A 70 -8.53 12.59 3.45
CA ASN A 70 -9.50 11.99 4.35
C ASN A 70 -8.86 10.96 5.29
N LEU A 71 -8.47 11.44 6.47
CA LEU A 71 -7.84 10.63 7.51
C LEU A 71 -8.71 9.45 7.95
N LEU A 72 -10.02 9.67 8.15
CA LEU A 72 -10.93 8.64 8.64
C LEU A 72 -11.07 7.50 7.63
N SER A 73 -11.33 7.82 6.37
CA SER A 73 -11.45 6.81 5.30
C SER A 73 -10.14 6.04 5.10
N ARG A 74 -8.99 6.72 5.23
CA ARG A 74 -7.67 6.10 5.14
C ARG A 74 -7.46 5.10 6.27
N GLU A 75 -7.72 5.52 7.50
CA GLU A 75 -7.58 4.68 8.68
C GLU A 75 -8.51 3.48 8.65
N GLN A 76 -9.77 3.66 8.24
CA GLN A 76 -10.71 2.56 8.05
C GLN A 76 -10.21 1.52 7.03
N LEU A 77 -9.66 1.98 5.90
CA LEU A 77 -9.07 1.07 4.91
C LEU A 77 -7.87 0.31 5.50
N MET A 78 -6.92 1.03 6.10
CA MET A 78 -5.69 0.42 6.61
C MET A 78 -5.95 -0.53 7.79
N ASP A 79 -6.88 -0.18 8.68
CA ASP A 79 -7.33 -1.08 9.75
C ASP A 79 -8.03 -2.32 9.19
N GLY A 80 -8.86 -2.15 8.16
CA GLY A 80 -9.47 -3.27 7.44
C GLY A 80 -8.44 -4.22 6.83
N ILE A 81 -7.40 -3.67 6.19
CA ILE A 81 -6.30 -4.45 5.62
C ILE A 81 -5.52 -5.16 6.73
N SER A 82 -5.13 -4.43 7.79
CA SER A 82 -4.35 -4.99 8.90
C SER A 82 -5.05 -6.16 9.57
N ASN A 83 -6.36 -6.05 9.82
CA ASN A 83 -7.14 -7.10 10.46
C ASN A 83 -7.38 -8.32 9.56
N THR A 84 -7.46 -8.12 8.24
CA THR A 84 -7.80 -9.20 7.29
C THR A 84 -6.56 -9.90 6.74
N TYR A 85 -5.47 -9.17 6.55
CA TYR A 85 -4.26 -9.60 5.86
C TYR A 85 -3.02 -9.31 6.74
N PRO A 86 -2.80 -10.09 7.82
CA PRO A 86 -1.79 -9.80 8.85
C PRO A 86 -0.35 -9.80 8.33
N ASN A 87 -0.10 -10.41 7.17
CA ASN A 87 1.23 -10.46 6.54
C ASN A 87 1.50 -9.29 5.58
N SER A 88 0.52 -8.40 5.37
CA SER A 88 0.67 -7.24 4.48
C SER A 88 1.83 -6.36 4.93
N GLU A 89 2.70 -5.96 4.00
CA GLU A 89 3.72 -4.95 4.27
C GLU A 89 3.17 -3.54 4.03
N PHE A 90 3.48 -2.63 4.96
CA PHE A 90 3.05 -1.24 4.87
C PHE A 90 4.19 -0.29 4.49
N GLY A 91 3.93 0.55 3.49
CA GLY A 91 4.83 1.58 3.05
C GLY A 91 4.54 2.92 3.72
N ILE A 92 5.58 3.63 4.16
CA ILE A 92 5.49 5.01 4.64
C ILE A 92 6.29 5.90 3.69
N ILE A 93 5.61 6.83 3.03
CA ILE A 93 6.23 7.84 2.19
C ILE A 93 6.84 8.91 3.09
N LEU A 94 8.15 9.13 2.91
CA LEU A 94 8.93 10.15 3.58
C LEU A 94 9.25 11.30 2.61
N THR A 95 8.89 12.50 3.02
CA THR A 95 9.20 13.79 2.39
C THR A 95 10.13 14.60 3.29
N ASP A 96 10.66 15.70 2.78
CA ASP A 96 11.39 16.72 3.56
C ASP A 96 10.57 17.33 4.71
N THR A 97 9.24 17.27 4.59
CA THR A 97 8.25 17.75 5.57
C THR A 97 7.74 16.67 6.52
N SER A 98 8.17 15.42 6.35
CA SER A 98 7.71 14.31 7.19
C SER A 98 8.25 14.42 8.61
N THR A 99 7.36 14.28 9.60
CA THR A 99 7.74 14.40 11.02
C THR A 99 7.95 13.03 11.66
N ARG A 100 8.85 12.96 12.64
CA ARG A 100 9.05 11.73 13.43
C ARG A 100 7.76 11.28 14.11
N THR A 101 6.94 12.23 14.58
CA THR A 101 5.67 11.94 15.24
C THR A 101 4.71 11.23 14.29
N GLU A 102 4.48 11.77 13.08
CA GLU A 102 3.63 11.13 12.06
C GLU A 102 4.07 9.69 11.79
N VAL A 103 5.36 9.48 11.56
CA VAL A 103 5.92 8.14 11.31
C VAL A 103 5.69 7.22 12.51
N SER A 104 6.00 7.68 13.73
CA SER A 104 5.82 6.88 14.94
C SER A 104 4.36 6.52 15.22
N THR A 105 3.41 7.39 14.87
CA THR A 105 1.98 7.12 14.99
C THR A 105 1.57 5.96 14.08
N ILE A 106 2.03 5.94 12.83
CA ILE A 106 1.72 4.86 11.88
C ILE A 106 2.36 3.54 12.35
N LEU A 107 3.64 3.57 12.73
CA LEU A 107 4.35 2.39 13.24
C LEU A 107 3.67 1.81 14.49
N GLY A 108 3.27 2.67 15.42
CA GLY A 108 2.60 2.27 16.66
C GLY A 108 1.18 1.73 16.47
N ARG A 109 0.49 2.13 15.39
CA ARG A 109 -0.85 1.63 15.06
C ARG A 109 -0.83 0.21 14.49
N TYR A 110 0.21 -0.13 13.73
CA TYR A 110 0.34 -1.44 13.07
C TYR A 110 1.64 -2.17 13.47
N PRO A 111 1.88 -2.44 14.77
CA PRO A 111 3.18 -2.87 15.28
C PRO A 111 3.61 -4.28 14.81
N ASN A 112 2.67 -5.08 14.31
CA ASN A 112 2.91 -6.46 13.88
C ASN A 112 3.16 -6.59 12.37
N HIS A 113 3.08 -5.49 11.63
CA HIS A 113 3.30 -5.48 10.19
C HIS A 113 4.76 -5.12 9.85
N PRO A 114 5.33 -5.71 8.79
CA PRO A 114 6.57 -5.21 8.23
C PRO A 114 6.36 -3.83 7.61
N PHE A 115 7.42 -3.01 7.61
CA PHE A 115 7.39 -1.66 7.07
C PHE A 115 8.52 -1.38 6.09
N SER A 116 8.18 -0.65 5.02
CA SER A 116 9.11 -0.06 4.07
C SER A 116 9.03 1.46 4.10
N PHE A 117 10.18 2.13 4.09
CA PHE A 117 10.25 3.59 3.94
C PHE A 117 10.51 3.98 2.49
N ILE A 118 9.64 4.81 1.92
CA ILE A 118 9.73 5.24 0.53
C ILE A 118 10.11 6.71 0.52
N HIS A 119 11.35 7.00 0.13
CA HIS A 119 11.81 8.36 0.00
C HIS A 119 11.19 9.03 -1.24
N PHE A 120 10.42 10.09 -1.03
CA PHE A 120 9.87 10.92 -2.08
C PHE A 120 10.85 12.06 -2.37
N GLY A 121 11.84 11.78 -3.22
CA GLY A 121 12.83 12.78 -3.63
C GLY A 121 12.17 13.90 -4.43
N GLN A 122 12.24 15.12 -3.92
CA GLN A 122 12.01 16.34 -4.69
C GLN A 122 13.39 16.96 -4.95
N PHE A 123 13.69 17.20 -6.23
CA PHE A 123 14.93 17.86 -6.67
C PHE A 123 14.63 19.33 -6.98
#